data_AF-Q2M5N0-F1
#
_entry.id   AF-Q2M5N0-F1
#
_cell.length_a   1.000
_cell.length_b   1.000
_cell.length_c   1.000
_cell.angle_alpha   90.00
_cell.angle_beta   90.00
_cell.angle_gamma   90.00
#
_symmetry.space_group_name_H-M   'P 1'
#
loop_
_entity.id
_entity.type
_entity.pdbx_description
1 polymer ?
#
loop_
_entity_poly.entity_id
_entity_poly.type
_entity_poly.pdbx_seq_one_letter_code
_entity_poly.pdbx_strand_id
1 'polypeptide(L)'
;MTVAMAANSLEALELKLQDEDEEDRDESRSYYQWATSEWEYEAWRGDLFKGISKELREASGRDEIAAFRENLYLSMTNVLKELGKERFFDPFVVQNPTLFVTVTDDDTAEVVENNSAKVLSTPAAYAEFVNRYEK
;
A
#
# COMPACT_ATOMS: atom_id res chain seq x y z
N MET A 1 7.68 -15.33 -0.56
CA MET A 1 7.01 -14.02 -0.63
C MET A 1 5.54 -14.24 -0.41
N THR A 2 4.91 -13.33 0.30
CA THR A 2 3.45 -13.30 0.47
C THR A 2 2.98 -12.01 -0.16
N VAL A 3 1.88 -12.06 -0.89
CA VAL A 3 1.19 -10.87 -1.39
C VAL A 3 -0.18 -10.83 -0.77
N ALA A 4 -0.65 -9.64 -0.47
CA ALA A 4 -1.99 -9.42 0.06
C ALA A 4 -2.49 -8.05 -0.40
N MET A 5 -3.78 -7.82 -0.23
CA MET A 5 -4.37 -6.50 -0.33
C MET A 5 -4.35 -5.84 1.04
N ALA A 6 -4.05 -4.55 1.07
CA ALA A 6 -4.25 -3.71 2.25
C ALA A 6 -5.07 -2.48 1.83
N ALA A 7 -5.93 -2.00 2.72
CA ALA A 7 -6.68 -0.76 2.52
C ALA A 7 -6.93 -0.09 3.88
N ASN A 8 -7.13 1.22 3.84
CA ASN A 8 -7.58 1.98 4.99
C ASN A 8 -8.72 2.93 4.59
N SER A 9 -9.40 3.46 5.59
CA SER A 9 -10.44 4.49 5.44
C SER A 9 -10.16 5.65 6.38
N LEU A 10 -10.73 6.82 6.09
CA LEU A 10 -10.62 7.97 7.00
C LEU A 10 -11.27 7.63 8.34
N GLU A 11 -12.40 6.92 8.33
CA GLU A 11 -13.11 6.50 9.53
C GLU A 11 -12.24 5.57 10.40
N ALA A 12 -11.59 4.57 9.81
CA ALA A 12 -10.70 3.67 10.54
C ALA A 12 -9.46 4.40 11.10
N LEU A 13 -8.89 5.34 10.34
CA LEU A 13 -7.80 6.19 10.82
C LEU A 13 -8.22 7.04 12.03
N GLU A 14 -9.39 7.69 11.97
CA GLU A 14 -9.87 8.50 13.09
C GLU A 14 -10.18 7.65 14.32
N LEU A 15 -10.70 6.43 14.15
CA LEU A 15 -10.91 5.50 15.26
C LEU A 15 -9.57 5.09 15.90
N LYS A 16 -8.57 4.74 15.09
CA LYS A 16 -7.22 4.40 15.57
C LYS A 16 -6.59 5.55 16.35
N LEU A 17 -6.78 6.79 15.89
CA LEU A 17 -6.26 7.97 16.58
C LEU A 17 -6.99 8.31 17.88
N GLN A 18 -8.25 7.88 18.06
CA GLN A 18 -8.97 8.08 19.33
C GLN A 18 -8.43 7.20 20.45
N ASP A 19 -7.79 6.08 20.12
CA ASP A 19 -7.16 5.18 21.09
C ASP A 19 -5.81 5.75 21.61
N GLU A 20 -5.27 6.78 20.97
CA GLU A 20 -4.04 7.46 21.38
C GLU A 20 -4.28 8.59 22.37
N ASP A 21 -3.26 8.85 23.20
CA ASP A 21 -3.20 10.00 24.09
C ASP A 21 -3.27 11.30 23.28
N GLU A 22 -4.03 12.29 23.78
CA GLU A 22 -4.29 13.55 23.06
C GLU A 22 -3.01 14.28 22.63
N GLU A 23 -1.97 14.20 23.46
CA GLU A 23 -0.67 14.83 23.22
C GLU A 23 0.09 14.19 22.04
N ASP A 24 -0.16 12.91 21.75
CA ASP A 24 0.56 12.12 20.74
C ASP A 24 -0.22 11.94 19.42
N ARG A 25 -1.52 12.28 19.40
CA ARG A 25 -2.40 12.07 18.23
C ARG A 25 -1.90 12.74 16.97
N ASP A 26 -1.55 14.02 17.08
CA ASP A 26 -1.11 14.79 15.92
C ASP A 26 0.22 14.28 15.39
N GLU A 27 1.14 13.87 16.26
CA GLU A 27 2.43 13.30 15.87
C GLU A 27 2.23 11.94 15.17
N SER A 28 1.38 11.08 15.74
CA SER A 28 1.11 9.71 15.30
C SER A 28 0.24 9.60 14.04
N ARG A 29 -0.51 10.65 13.68
CA ARG A 29 -1.40 10.64 12.50
C ARG A 29 -0.71 10.18 11.22
N SER A 30 0.48 10.70 10.93
CA SER A 30 1.21 10.31 9.71
C SER A 30 1.59 8.84 9.73
N TYR A 31 2.00 8.33 10.89
CA TYR A 31 2.33 6.91 11.04
C TYR A 31 1.09 6.03 10.77
N TYR A 32 -0.03 6.27 11.45
CA TYR A 32 -1.23 5.45 11.26
C TYR A 32 -1.89 5.62 9.88
N GLN A 33 -1.70 6.76 9.24
CA GLN A 33 -2.18 6.97 7.88
C GLN A 33 -1.42 6.12 6.85
N TRP A 34 -0.11 5.93 7.02
CA TRP A 34 0.75 5.36 5.96
C TRP A 34 1.42 4.03 6.30
N ALA A 35 1.54 3.68 7.58
CA ALA A 35 2.04 2.37 8.01
C ALA A 35 0.95 1.30 7.81
N THR A 36 1.05 0.55 6.71
CA THR A 36 0.02 -0.42 6.31
C THR A 36 -0.25 -1.50 7.36
N SER A 37 0.71 -1.83 8.22
CA SER A 37 0.54 -2.77 9.34
C SER A 37 -0.47 -2.32 10.39
N GLU A 38 -0.77 -1.03 10.43
CA GLU A 38 -1.73 -0.43 11.36
C GLU A 38 -3.12 -0.26 10.75
N TRP A 39 -3.30 -0.63 9.49
CA TRP A 39 -4.56 -0.42 8.78
C TRP A 39 -5.60 -1.49 9.13
N GLU A 40 -6.86 -1.07 9.29
CA GLU A 40 -7.99 -1.95 9.60
C GLU A 40 -8.15 -3.13 8.64
N TYR A 41 -7.87 -2.91 7.36
CA TYR A 41 -7.99 -3.92 6.31
C TYR A 41 -6.62 -4.43 5.83
N GLU A 42 -5.62 -4.49 6.71
CA GLU A 42 -4.35 -5.15 6.44
C GLU A 42 -4.57 -6.64 6.11
N ALA A 43 -3.98 -7.08 4.98
CA ALA A 43 -4.12 -8.43 4.46
C ALA A 43 -5.59 -8.93 4.30
N TRP A 44 -6.55 -8.02 4.10
CA TRP A 44 -7.96 -8.35 4.00
C TRP A 44 -8.22 -9.39 2.90
N ARG A 45 -9.01 -10.42 3.25
CA ARG A 45 -9.27 -11.57 2.37
C ARG A 45 -7.99 -12.25 1.85
N GLY A 46 -6.95 -12.33 2.69
CA GLY A 46 -5.70 -13.02 2.38
C GLY A 46 -5.88 -14.50 1.97
N ASP A 47 -7.03 -15.12 2.27
CA ASP A 47 -7.44 -16.41 1.73
C ASP A 47 -7.40 -16.46 0.19
N LEU A 48 -7.82 -15.37 -0.48
CA LEU A 48 -7.83 -15.26 -1.94
C LEU A 48 -6.41 -15.21 -2.54
N PHE A 49 -5.42 -14.79 -1.75
CA PHE A 49 -4.03 -14.67 -2.18
C PHE A 49 -3.15 -15.88 -1.78
N LYS A 50 -3.70 -16.88 -1.08
CA LYS A 50 -2.94 -18.06 -0.64
C LYS A 50 -2.32 -18.84 -1.80
N GLY A 51 -3.07 -19.01 -2.89
CA GLY A 51 -2.63 -19.72 -4.10
C GLY A 51 -1.43 -19.05 -4.73
N ILE A 52 -1.57 -17.78 -5.12
CA ILE A 52 -0.49 -17.02 -5.74
C ILE A 52 0.71 -16.85 -4.80
N SER A 53 0.48 -16.66 -3.49
CA SER A 53 1.58 -16.59 -2.51
C SER A 53 2.34 -17.91 -2.39
N LYS A 54 1.67 -19.06 -2.57
CA LYS A 54 2.34 -20.36 -2.65
C LYS A 54 3.17 -20.46 -3.92
N GLU A 55 2.60 -20.14 -5.07
CA GLU A 55 3.30 -20.16 -6.36
C GLU A 55 4.53 -19.25 -6.36
N LEU A 56 4.43 -18.04 -5.81
CA LEU A 56 5.57 -17.12 -5.67
C LEU A 56 6.67 -17.67 -4.74
N ARG A 57 6.34 -18.48 -3.73
CA ARG A 57 7.33 -19.13 -2.86
C ARG A 57 8.06 -20.28 -3.58
N GLU A 58 7.34 -20.99 -4.43
CA GLU A 58 7.82 -22.19 -5.16
C GLU A 58 8.42 -21.86 -6.52
N ALA A 59 8.32 -20.60 -6.98
CA ALA A 59 8.83 -20.16 -8.27
C ALA A 59 10.35 -20.37 -8.39
N SER A 60 10.77 -20.94 -9.53
CA SER A 60 12.18 -21.22 -9.85
C SER A 60 13.01 -19.98 -10.15
N GLY A 61 12.39 -18.83 -10.43
CA GLY A 61 13.08 -17.56 -10.73
C GLY A 61 13.67 -16.84 -9.51
N ARG A 62 13.72 -17.48 -8.34
CA ARG A 62 14.22 -16.88 -7.09
C ARG A 62 15.75 -16.84 -7.00
N ASP A 63 16.46 -17.47 -7.93
CA ASP A 63 17.92 -17.42 -8.01
C ASP A 63 18.42 -15.98 -8.28
N GLU A 64 17.61 -15.16 -8.96
CA GLU A 64 17.81 -13.71 -9.15
C GLU A 64 16.75 -12.91 -8.36
N ILE A 65 16.81 -13.00 -7.03
CA ILE A 65 15.75 -12.50 -6.13
C ILE A 65 15.42 -11.01 -6.31
N ALA A 66 16.40 -10.17 -6.67
CA ALA A 66 16.20 -8.74 -6.88
C ALA A 66 15.31 -8.48 -8.11
N ALA A 67 15.67 -9.05 -9.27
CA ALA A 67 14.87 -8.95 -10.49
C ALA A 67 13.49 -9.58 -10.31
N PHE A 68 13.40 -10.68 -9.57
CA PHE A 68 12.10 -11.30 -9.23
C PHE A 68 11.19 -10.34 -8.45
N ARG A 69 11.73 -9.65 -7.43
CA ARG A 69 10.98 -8.67 -6.63
C ARG A 69 10.53 -7.48 -7.47
N GLU A 70 11.43 -6.91 -8.27
CA GLU A 70 11.10 -5.78 -9.15
C GLU A 70 9.96 -6.12 -10.13
N ASN A 71 10.03 -7.31 -10.75
CA ASN A 71 8.96 -7.79 -11.62
C ASN A 71 7.63 -8.00 -10.89
N LEU A 72 7.68 -8.47 -9.64
CA LEU A 72 6.50 -8.60 -8.80
C LEU A 72 5.89 -7.23 -8.47
N TYR A 73 6.70 -6.26 -8.03
CA TYR A 73 6.22 -4.90 -7.74
C TYR A 73 5.63 -4.22 -8.98
N LEU A 74 6.26 -4.39 -10.14
CA LEU A 74 5.74 -3.90 -11.41
C LEU A 74 4.40 -4.56 -11.77
N SER A 75 4.27 -5.87 -11.55
CA SER A 75 3.03 -6.60 -11.81
C SER A 75 1.89 -6.12 -10.90
N MET A 76 2.15 -5.94 -9.61
CA MET A 76 1.19 -5.40 -8.65
C MET A 76 0.78 -3.97 -9.01
N THR A 77 1.75 -3.12 -9.37
CA THR A 77 1.51 -1.76 -9.84
C THR A 77 0.62 -1.76 -11.09
N ASN A 78 0.90 -2.63 -12.07
CA ASN A 78 0.09 -2.71 -13.28
C ASN A 78 -1.35 -3.15 -12.99
N VAL A 79 -1.58 -4.07 -12.05
CA VAL A 79 -2.94 -4.46 -11.64
C VAL A 79 -3.70 -3.25 -11.08
N LEU A 80 -3.10 -2.49 -10.15
CA LEU A 80 -3.73 -1.28 -9.60
C LEU A 80 -3.99 -0.22 -10.69
N LYS A 81 -3.06 -0.10 -11.66
CA LYS A 81 -3.19 0.82 -12.79
C LYS A 81 -4.37 0.45 -13.69
N GLU A 82 -4.55 -0.83 -14.01
CA GLU A 82 -5.69 -1.28 -14.81
C GLU A 82 -7.02 -1.06 -14.06
N LEU A 83 -7.09 -1.33 -12.76
CA LEU A 83 -8.27 -1.02 -11.95
C LEU A 83 -8.62 0.48 -12.00
N GLY A 84 -7.61 1.36 -11.94
CA GLY A 84 -7.80 2.80 -12.12
C GLY A 84 -8.37 3.16 -13.49
N LYS A 85 -7.87 2.56 -14.57
CA LYS A 85 -8.40 2.77 -15.94
C LYS A 85 -9.83 2.27 -16.10
N GLU A 86 -10.18 1.20 -15.42
CA GLU A 86 -11.54 0.63 -15.38
C GLU A 86 -12.49 1.44 -14.49
N ARG A 87 -12.03 2.55 -13.91
CA ARG A 87 -12.84 3.43 -13.02
C ARG A 87 -13.37 2.67 -11.80
N PHE A 88 -12.63 1.64 -11.35
CA PHE A 88 -13.02 0.80 -10.22
C PHE A 88 -13.21 1.61 -8.92
N PHE A 89 -12.39 2.66 -8.74
CA PHE A 89 -12.38 3.48 -7.53
C PHE A 89 -13.36 4.67 -7.57
N ASP A 90 -13.93 5.01 -8.72
CA ASP A 90 -14.86 6.14 -8.88
C ASP A 90 -16.07 6.12 -7.93
N PRO A 91 -16.68 4.95 -7.61
CA PRO A 91 -17.81 4.89 -6.69
C PRO A 91 -17.44 5.19 -5.23
N PHE A 92 -16.16 5.28 -4.88
CA PHE A 92 -15.74 5.46 -3.50
C PHE A 92 -16.01 6.89 -3.03
N VAL A 93 -16.35 7.05 -1.75
CA VAL A 93 -16.57 8.38 -1.16
C VAL A 93 -15.30 9.22 -1.23
N VAL A 94 -14.16 8.60 -0.95
CA VAL A 94 -12.83 9.20 -1.14
C VAL A 94 -12.52 9.19 -2.64
N GLN A 95 -12.59 10.37 -3.23
CA GLN A 95 -12.22 10.57 -4.62
C GLN A 95 -10.71 10.60 -4.76
N ASN A 96 -10.18 9.90 -5.77
CA ASN A 96 -8.74 9.82 -6.05
C ASN A 96 -7.91 9.26 -4.88
N PRO A 97 -8.17 8.03 -4.42
CA PRO A 97 -7.38 7.43 -3.34
C PRO A 97 -5.90 7.36 -3.70
N THR A 98 -5.02 7.46 -2.70
CA THR A 98 -3.60 7.18 -2.86
C THR A 98 -3.40 5.69 -3.01
N LEU A 99 -2.83 5.28 -4.14
CA LEU A 99 -2.54 3.89 -4.47
C LEU A 99 -1.04 3.68 -4.54
N PHE A 100 -0.55 2.63 -3.89
CA PHE A 100 0.87 2.27 -3.91
C PHE A 100 1.08 0.78 -3.61
N VAL A 101 2.28 0.30 -3.90
CA VAL A 101 2.78 -1.02 -3.53
C VAL A 101 3.84 -0.84 -2.45
N THR A 102 3.82 -1.69 -1.43
CA THR A 102 4.81 -1.70 -0.35
C THR A 102 5.33 -3.11 -0.11
N VAL A 103 6.45 -3.19 0.61
CA VAL A 103 7.09 -4.42 1.07
C VAL A 103 7.47 -4.23 2.54
N THR A 104 7.13 -5.22 3.37
CA THR A 104 7.48 -5.22 4.80
C THR A 104 8.89 -5.79 5.01
N ASP A 105 9.54 -5.38 6.09
CA ASP A 105 10.89 -5.86 6.48
C ASP A 105 11.95 -5.70 5.37
N ASP A 106 11.88 -4.62 4.60
CA ASP A 106 12.81 -4.34 3.50
C ASP A 106 13.12 -2.84 3.40
N ASP A 107 14.40 -2.49 3.39
CA ASP A 107 14.88 -1.10 3.31
C ASP A 107 14.48 -0.39 2.00
N THR A 108 14.01 -1.15 0.99
CA THR A 108 13.54 -0.60 -0.28
C THR A 108 12.07 -0.17 -0.26
N ALA A 109 11.34 -0.40 0.84
CA ALA A 109 9.90 -0.13 0.94
C ALA A 109 9.52 1.27 0.46
N GLU A 110 10.14 2.31 1.01
CA GLU A 110 9.84 3.70 0.68
C GLU A 110 10.09 4.01 -0.81
N VAL A 111 11.14 3.43 -1.42
CA VAL A 111 11.43 3.61 -2.84
C VAL A 111 10.35 2.95 -3.70
N VAL A 112 9.90 1.75 -3.34
CA VAL A 112 8.83 1.03 -4.04
C VAL A 112 7.50 1.77 -3.92
N GLU A 113 7.19 2.24 -2.72
CA GLU A 113 6.00 3.05 -2.41
C GLU A 113 5.97 4.33 -3.25
N ASN A 114 7.04 5.13 -3.22
CA ASN A 114 7.10 6.40 -3.93
C ASN A 114 7.03 6.19 -5.45
N ASN A 115 7.74 5.20 -5.99
CA ASN A 115 7.73 4.92 -7.43
C ASN A 115 6.37 4.43 -7.93
N SER A 116 5.72 3.54 -7.18
CA SER A 116 4.39 3.06 -7.54
C SER A 116 3.34 4.16 -7.40
N ALA A 117 3.35 4.93 -6.30
CA ALA A 117 2.44 6.05 -6.07
C ALA A 117 2.50 7.10 -7.17
N LYS A 118 3.71 7.41 -7.67
CA LYS A 118 3.93 8.37 -8.77
C LYS A 118 3.17 8.01 -10.05
N VAL A 119 3.02 6.71 -10.31
CA VAL A 119 2.39 6.19 -11.53
C VAL A 119 0.89 5.97 -11.34
N LEU A 120 0.45 5.67 -10.12
CA LEU A 120 -0.91 5.24 -9.81
C LEU A 120 -1.82 6.36 -9.31
N SER A 121 -1.26 7.30 -8.57
CA SER A 121 -2.03 8.34 -7.87
C SER A 121 -2.12 9.61 -8.70
N THR A 122 -3.09 10.47 -8.37
CA THR A 122 -3.16 11.81 -8.97
C THR A 122 -1.94 12.65 -8.55
N PRO A 123 -1.56 13.70 -9.31
CA PRO A 123 -0.44 14.55 -8.93
C PRO A 123 -0.56 15.17 -7.54
N ALA A 124 -1.78 15.52 -7.11
CA ALA A 124 -2.04 16.07 -5.78
C ALA A 124 -1.86 15.00 -4.68
N ALA A 125 -2.48 13.83 -4.84
CA ALA A 125 -2.34 12.72 -3.89
C ALA A 125 -0.88 12.24 -3.78
N TYR A 126 -0.15 12.19 -4.89
CA TYR A 126 1.27 11.85 -4.89
C TYR A 126 2.12 12.89 -4.15
N ALA A 127 1.86 14.18 -4.37
CA ALA A 127 2.60 15.25 -3.68
C ALA A 127 2.39 15.21 -2.16
N GLU A 128 1.18 14.91 -1.69
CA GLU A 128 0.92 14.67 -0.27
C GLU A 128 1.66 13.42 0.22
N PHE A 129 1.59 12.32 -0.54
CA PHE A 129 2.18 11.05 -0.17
C PHE A 129 3.71 11.10 -0.02
N VAL A 130 4.44 11.78 -0.90
CA VAL A 130 5.91 11.84 -0.78
C VAL A 130 6.38 12.68 0.40
N ASN A 131 5.55 13.61 0.88
CA ASN A 131 5.84 14.44 2.05
C ASN A 131 5.18 13.88 3.32
N ARG A 132 4.76 12.60 3.31
CA ARG A 132 3.92 11.98 4.36
C ARG A 132 4.47 12.05 5.78
N TYR A 133 5.77 12.17 5.93
CA TYR A 133 6.45 12.27 7.23
C TYR A 133 7.13 13.63 7.45
N GLU A 134 7.01 14.56 6.50
CA GLU A 134 7.49 15.92 6.66
C GLU A 134 6.42 16.74 7.39
N LYS A 135 6.72 17.14 8.63
CA LYS A 135 5.93 18.07 9.44
C LYS A 135 6.81 19.24 9.86
#